data_AF-A0AAD8TCU8-F1
#
_entry.id   AF-A0AAD8TCU8-F1
#
_cell.length_a   1.000
_cell.length_b   1.000
_cell.length_c   1.000
_cell.angle_alpha   90.00
_cell.angle_beta   90.00
_cell.angle_gamma   90.00
#
_symmetry.space_group_name_H-M   'P 1'
#
loop_
_entity.id
_entity.type
_entity.pdbx_description
1 polymer ?
#
loop_
_entity_poly.entity_id
_entity_poly.type
_entity_poly.pdbx_seq_one_letter_code
_entity_poly.pdbx_strand_id
1 'polypeptide(L)'
;MITADLKGSSEPPISERILFSFKAYSWVDGLAHALQEGLARVCGQNIAALRGSRFAHFARHDTMGEPMALSSHPVLKIHVQHLDFMLHETRKDLELTRRAKNVATITRLREKIRTLEVTVRTQQDQIQEMEEDGEDIQGGDDFLSDDNDFEDDEFTDEEDYEFLEAAEDGIIPIDVDEDNEE
;
A
#
# COMPACT_ATOMS: atom_id res chain seq x y z
N MET A 1 2.18 1.37 11.42
CA MET A 1 1.16 1.32 12.51
C MET A 1 0.47 2.67 12.53
N ILE A 2 -0.87 2.74 12.53
CA ILE A 2 -1.60 4.01 12.49
C ILE A 2 -2.28 4.23 13.85
N THR A 3 -2.17 5.45 14.38
CA THR A 3 -2.83 5.88 15.62
C THR A 3 -3.95 6.86 15.30
N ALA A 4 -5.16 6.57 15.76
CA ALA A 4 -6.31 7.45 15.61
C ALA A 4 -6.71 8.04 16.96
N ASP A 5 -6.95 9.35 16.98
CA ASP A 5 -7.36 10.11 18.14
C ASP A 5 -8.61 10.92 17.82
N LEU A 6 -9.75 10.48 18.36
CA LEU A 6 -11.03 11.15 18.23
C LEU A 6 -11.28 11.95 19.51
N LYS A 7 -11.14 13.27 19.39
CA LYS A 7 -11.45 14.20 20.47
C LYS A 7 -12.97 14.24 20.69
N GLY A 8 -13.38 13.96 21.91
CA GLY A 8 -14.77 14.12 22.32
C GLY A 8 -15.22 15.58 22.32
N SER A 9 -16.54 15.80 22.22
CA SER A 9 -17.13 17.13 22.37
C SER A 9 -17.02 17.61 23.81
N SER A 10 -16.61 18.87 24.01
CA SER A 10 -16.70 19.56 25.30
C SER A 10 -18.13 20.01 25.62
N GLU A 11 -19.00 20.07 24.60
CA GLU A 11 -20.40 20.42 24.72
C GLU A 11 -21.29 19.17 24.67
N PRO A 12 -22.42 19.11 25.41
CA PRO A 12 -23.31 17.96 25.41
C PRO A 12 -23.81 17.59 24.00
N PRO A 13 -23.83 16.30 23.62
CA PRO A 13 -23.42 15.13 24.41
C PRO A 13 -21.90 14.99 24.55
N ILE A 14 -21.42 14.97 25.79
CA ILE A 14 -20.01 14.79 26.13
C ILE A 14 -19.65 13.34 25.78
N SER A 15 -18.74 13.16 24.83
CA SER A 15 -18.17 11.86 24.51
C SER A 15 -16.75 11.81 25.07
N GLU A 16 -16.33 10.65 25.57
CA GLU A 16 -14.96 10.49 26.03
C GLU A 16 -14.01 10.48 24.84
N ARG A 17 -12.75 10.86 25.06
CA ARG A 17 -11.70 10.76 24.02
C ARG A 17 -11.51 9.30 23.65
N ILE A 18 -11.56 8.99 22.36
CA ILE A 18 -11.38 7.63 21.85
C ILE A 18 -10.01 7.54 21.18
N LEU A 19 -9.15 6.68 21.75
CA LEU A 19 -7.81 6.40 21.26
C LEU A 19 -7.70 4.92 20.89
N PHE A 20 -7.19 4.64 19.69
CA PHE A 20 -6.90 3.28 19.24
C PHE A 20 -5.84 3.27 18.15
N SER A 21 -5.21 2.10 18.00
CA SER A 21 -4.21 1.85 16.97
C SER A 21 -4.56 0.59 16.19
N PHE A 22 -4.26 0.60 14.89
CA PHE A 22 -4.49 -0.54 14.01
C PHE A 22 -3.42 -0.62 12.93
N LYS A 23 -3.37 -1.78 12.27
CA LYS A 23 -2.53 -2.02 11.09
C LYS A 23 -3.43 -1.95 9.87
N ALA A 24 -3.02 -1.18 8.87
CA ALA A 24 -3.70 -1.10 7.58
C ALA A 24 -2.67 -1.22 6.46
N TYR A 25 -3.10 -1.79 5.34
CA TYR A 25 -2.23 -2.01 4.17
C TYR A 25 -2.27 -0.83 3.20
N SER A 26 -3.23 0.08 3.35
CA SER A 26 -3.32 1.32 2.58
C SER A 26 -3.99 2.42 3.40
N TRP A 27 -3.83 3.68 2.96
CA TRP A 27 -4.46 4.83 3.60
C TRP A 27 -5.98 4.74 3.60
N VAL A 28 -6.58 4.39 2.46
CA VAL A 28 -8.05 4.28 2.30
C VAL A 28 -8.63 3.20 3.22
N ASP A 29 -7.96 2.06 3.29
CA ASP A 29 -8.30 0.96 4.19
C ASP A 29 -8.18 1.36 5.66
N GLY A 30 -7.09 2.06 5.99
CA GLY A 30 -6.88 2.58 7.33
C GLY A 30 -7.93 3.61 7.74
N LEU A 31 -8.32 4.51 6.83
CA LEU A 31 -9.38 5.47 7.08
C LEU A 31 -10.74 4.76 7.31
N ALA A 32 -11.07 3.77 6.50
CA ALA A 32 -12.31 3.01 6.64
C ALA A 32 -12.37 2.27 7.99
N HIS A 33 -11.31 1.57 8.38
CA HIS A 33 -11.21 0.93 9.69
C HIS A 33 -11.24 1.95 10.83
N ALA A 34 -10.55 3.08 10.71
CA ALA A 34 -10.59 4.13 11.73
C ALA A 34 -12.00 4.70 11.92
N LEU A 35 -12.71 4.97 10.83
CA LEU A 35 -14.08 5.49 10.90
C LEU A 35 -15.03 4.46 11.51
N GLN A 36 -14.91 3.19 11.10
CA GLN A 36 -15.74 2.11 11.64
C GLN A 36 -15.51 1.91 13.13
N GLU A 37 -14.25 1.80 13.56
CA GLU A 37 -13.90 1.63 14.96
C GLU A 37 -14.29 2.85 15.80
N GLY A 38 -14.05 4.05 15.26
CA GLY A 38 -14.49 5.30 15.87
C GLY A 38 -16.00 5.33 16.09
N LEU A 39 -16.78 5.05 15.05
CA LEU A 39 -18.24 5.00 15.12
C LEU A 39 -18.74 3.95 16.10
N ALA A 40 -18.17 2.74 16.07
CA ALA A 40 -18.54 1.66 16.98
C ALA A 40 -18.33 2.07 18.45
N ARG A 41 -17.18 2.69 18.76
CA ARG A 41 -16.85 3.15 20.12
C ARG A 41 -17.71 4.34 20.57
N VAL A 42 -17.94 5.34 19.70
CA VAL A 42 -18.81 6.49 20.00
C VAL A 42 -20.26 6.03 20.26
N CYS A 43 -20.78 5.13 19.42
CA CYS A 43 -22.12 4.57 19.59
C CYS A 43 -22.22 3.68 20.83
N GLY A 44 -21.15 2.96 21.16
CA GLY A 44 -21.03 2.15 22.37
C GLY A 44 -21.12 2.98 23.64
N GLN A 45 -20.32 4.05 23.75
CA GLN A 45 -20.34 4.96 24.90
C GLN A 45 -21.73 5.59 25.12
N ASN A 46 -22.42 5.96 24.04
CA ASN A 46 -23.71 6.65 24.10
C ASN A 46 -24.92 5.71 24.01
N ILE A 47 -24.74 4.39 24.18
CA ILE A 47 -25.82 3.41 23.95
C ILE A 47 -27.05 3.65 24.83
N ALA A 48 -26.84 4.08 26.08
CA ALA A 48 -27.92 4.39 27.01
C ALA A 48 -28.77 5.58 26.53
N ALA A 49 -28.12 6.64 26.03
CA ALA A 49 -28.80 7.80 25.45
C ALA A 49 -29.52 7.45 24.15
N LEU A 50 -28.94 6.56 23.34
CA LEU A 50 -29.51 6.14 22.06
C LEU A 50 -30.77 5.28 22.22
N ARG A 51 -30.88 4.47 23.28
CA ARG A 51 -32.01 3.56 23.52
C ARG A 51 -33.38 4.25 23.61
N GLY A 52 -33.44 5.51 24.05
CA GLY A 52 -34.67 6.30 24.13
C GLY A 52 -34.90 7.25 22.96
N SER A 53 -34.00 7.25 21.97
CA SER A 53 -34.02 8.18 20.84
C SER A 53 -34.58 7.55 19.57
N ARG A 54 -34.80 8.36 18.53
CA ARG A 54 -35.14 7.89 17.18
C ARG A 54 -34.08 6.95 16.57
N PHE A 55 -32.87 6.93 17.12
CA PHE A 55 -31.76 6.09 16.67
C PHE A 55 -31.68 4.74 17.38
N ALA A 56 -32.61 4.43 18.29
CA ALA A 56 -32.61 3.18 19.04
C ALA A 56 -32.57 1.95 18.11
N HIS A 57 -33.22 2.05 16.95
CA HIS A 57 -33.38 0.97 15.97
C HIS A 57 -32.41 1.03 14.78
N PHE A 58 -31.46 1.97 14.76
CA PHE A 58 -30.48 2.03 13.69
C PHE A 58 -29.54 0.84 13.80
N ALA A 59 -29.21 0.24 12.66
CA ALA A 59 -28.20 -0.81 12.58
C ALA A 59 -26.85 -0.27 13.08
N ARG A 60 -26.16 -1.08 13.89
CA ARG A 60 -24.84 -0.76 14.40
C ARG A 60 -23.95 -1.94 14.14
N HIS A 61 -22.69 -1.63 13.90
CA HIS A 61 -21.67 -2.63 13.72
C HIS A 61 -20.66 -2.51 14.86
N ASP A 62 -20.04 -3.63 15.20
CA ASP A 62 -18.93 -3.63 16.15
C ASP A 62 -17.64 -3.08 15.49
N THR A 63 -16.53 -3.13 16.21
CA THR A 63 -15.23 -2.67 15.70
C THR A 63 -14.76 -3.47 14.49
N MET A 64 -15.18 -4.73 14.37
CA MET A 64 -14.88 -5.59 13.22
C MET A 64 -15.83 -5.35 12.05
N GLY A 65 -16.92 -4.64 12.28
CA GLY A 65 -17.88 -4.28 11.25
C GLY A 65 -18.96 -5.33 11.11
N GLU A 66 -19.11 -6.19 12.12
CA GLU A 66 -20.15 -7.19 12.21
C GLU A 66 -21.42 -6.57 12.81
N PRO A 67 -22.60 -6.93 12.30
CA PRO A 67 -23.86 -6.36 12.77
C PRO A 67 -24.12 -6.74 14.23
N MET A 68 -24.44 -5.75 15.06
CA MET A 68 -24.76 -5.95 16.46
C MET A 68 -26.24 -6.33 16.64
N ALA A 69 -26.50 -7.25 17.59
CA ALA A 69 -27.86 -7.61 17.96
C ALA A 69 -28.58 -6.44 18.65
N LEU A 70 -29.55 -5.83 17.95
CA LEU A 70 -30.29 -4.66 18.41
C LEU A 70 -31.80 -4.88 18.33
N SER A 71 -32.56 -4.07 19.08
CA SER A 71 -34.01 -4.05 19.00
C SER A 71 -34.45 -3.58 17.61
N SER A 72 -35.03 -4.49 16.83
CA SER A 72 -35.48 -4.18 15.49
C SER A 72 -36.59 -3.13 15.48
N HIS A 73 -36.57 -2.23 14.49
CA HIS A 73 -37.64 -1.27 14.28
C HIS A 73 -38.96 -2.00 13.96
N PRO A 74 -40.12 -1.66 14.58
CA PRO A 74 -41.37 -2.38 14.35
C PRO A 74 -41.82 -2.38 12.87
N VAL A 75 -41.64 -1.25 12.17
CA VAL A 75 -42.01 -1.08 10.75
C VAL A 75 -40.87 -1.43 9.79
N LEU A 76 -39.67 -0.88 10.00
CA LEU A 76 -38.56 -0.95 9.04
C LEU A 76 -37.66 -2.19 9.20
N LYS A 77 -37.98 -3.13 10.09
CA LYS A 77 -37.13 -4.31 10.38
C LYS A 77 -36.62 -5.01 9.12
N ILE A 78 -37.51 -5.31 8.19
CA ILE A 78 -37.16 -6.06 6.97
C ILE A 78 -36.21 -5.24 6.09
N HIS A 79 -36.47 -3.94 5.93
CA HIS A 79 -35.60 -3.07 5.14
C HIS A 79 -34.21 -2.90 5.76
N VAL A 80 -34.14 -2.69 7.08
CA VAL A 80 -32.85 -2.56 7.78
C VAL A 80 -32.05 -3.86 7.68
N GLN A 81 -32.69 -5.01 7.93
CA GLN A 81 -32.03 -6.31 7.79
C GLN A 81 -31.52 -6.57 6.37
N HIS A 82 -32.29 -6.16 5.36
CA HIS A 82 -31.86 -6.29 3.97
C HIS A 82 -30.69 -5.37 3.63
N LEU A 83 -30.70 -4.12 4.12
CA LEU A 83 -29.58 -3.19 3.94
C LEU A 83 -28.30 -3.70 4.62
N ASP A 84 -28.41 -4.23 5.85
CA ASP A 84 -27.28 -4.83 6.56
C ASP A 84 -26.72 -6.03 5.81
N PHE A 85 -27.59 -6.88 5.26
CA PHE A 85 -27.17 -8.01 4.42
C PHE A 85 -26.42 -7.53 3.17
N MET A 86 -26.94 -6.53 2.44
CA MET A 86 -26.27 -6.00 1.26
C MET A 86 -24.93 -5.33 1.60
N LEU A 87 -24.85 -4.60 2.71
CA LEU A 87 -23.59 -4.01 3.18
C LEU A 87 -22.55 -5.09 3.52
N HIS A 88 -22.97 -6.16 4.19
CA HIS A 88 -22.06 -7.27 4.52
C HIS A 88 -21.55 -7.98 3.26
N GLU A 89 -22.44 -8.34 2.33
CA GLU A 89 -22.04 -9.01 1.08
C GLU A 89 -21.13 -8.13 0.22
N THR A 90 -21.46 -6.85 0.04
CA THR A 90 -20.62 -5.92 -0.72
C THR A 90 -19.24 -5.74 -0.11
N ARG A 91 -19.13 -5.69 1.23
CA ARG A 91 -17.84 -5.64 1.93
C ARG A 91 -17.02 -6.90 1.67
N LYS A 92 -17.65 -8.07 1.79
CA LYS A 92 -17.02 -9.36 1.55
C LYS A 92 -16.51 -9.48 0.12
N ASP A 93 -17.29 -9.06 -0.87
CA ASP A 93 -16.89 -9.05 -2.28
C ASP A 93 -15.69 -8.12 -2.54
N LEU A 94 -15.68 -6.94 -1.91
CA LEU A 94 -14.55 -6.02 -2.00
C LEU A 94 -13.29 -6.63 -1.39
N GLU A 95 -13.39 -7.31 -0.24
CA GLU A 95 -12.26 -8.01 0.36
C GLU A 95 -11.74 -9.15 -0.52
N LEU A 96 -12.62 -9.97 -1.08
CA LEU A 96 -12.24 -11.05 -1.99
C LEU A 96 -11.52 -10.50 -3.23
N THR A 97 -12.07 -9.46 -3.84
CA THR A 97 -11.49 -8.80 -5.01
C THR A 97 -10.10 -8.23 -4.69
N ARG A 98 -9.96 -7.61 -3.51
CA ARG A 98 -8.66 -7.06 -3.06
C ARG A 98 -7.64 -8.16 -2.81
N ARG A 99 -8.02 -9.25 -2.14
CA ARG A 99 -7.14 -10.42 -1.93
C ARG A 99 -6.69 -11.01 -3.27
N ALA A 100 -7.60 -11.15 -4.22
CA ALA A 100 -7.28 -11.65 -5.57
C ALA A 100 -6.28 -10.74 -6.30
N LYS A 101 -6.48 -9.41 -6.26
CA LYS A 101 -5.53 -8.44 -6.83
C LYS A 101 -4.15 -8.55 -6.18
N ASN A 102 -4.09 -8.63 -4.85
CA ASN A 102 -2.81 -8.78 -4.14
C ASN A 102 -2.09 -10.07 -4.53
N VAL A 103 -2.80 -11.20 -4.62
CA VAL A 103 -2.22 -12.49 -5.05
C VAL A 103 -1.69 -12.40 -6.49
N ALA A 104 -2.43 -11.76 -7.39
CA ALA A 104 -1.98 -11.55 -8.77
C ALA A 104 -0.70 -10.71 -8.83
N THR A 105 -0.65 -9.59 -8.08
CA THR A 105 0.55 -8.75 -8.00
C THR A 105 1.74 -9.50 -7.42
N ILE A 106 1.55 -10.25 -6.33
CA ILE A 106 2.62 -11.06 -5.71
C ILE A 106 3.15 -12.10 -6.70
N THR A 107 2.26 -12.79 -7.41
CA THR A 107 2.65 -13.78 -8.43
C THR A 107 3.47 -13.13 -9.55
N ARG A 108 3.03 -11.96 -10.05
CA ARG A 108 3.77 -11.20 -11.07
C ARG A 108 5.16 -10.78 -10.58
N LEU A 109 5.26 -10.29 -9.36
CA LEU A 109 6.54 -9.86 -8.77
C LEU A 109 7.49 -11.05 -8.59
N ARG A 110 6.98 -12.21 -8.14
CA ARG A 110 7.78 -13.44 -8.02
C ARG A 110 8.31 -13.92 -9.37
N GLU A 111 7.52 -13.80 -10.44
CA GLU A 111 7.98 -14.14 -11.78
C GLU A 111 9.10 -13.22 -12.23
N LYS A 112 8.93 -11.90 -12.06
CA LYS A 112 9.98 -10.92 -12.38
C LYS A 112 11.27 -11.18 -11.61
N ILE A 113 11.17 -11.48 -10.32
CA ILE A 113 12.34 -11.82 -9.49
C ILE A 113 13.04 -13.05 -10.07
N ARG A 114 12.31 -14.11 -10.42
CA ARG A 114 12.90 -15.30 -11.03
C ARG A 114 13.60 -14.98 -12.35
N THR A 115 13.00 -14.16 -13.21
CA THR A 115 13.63 -13.76 -14.47
C THR A 115 14.92 -12.98 -14.21
N LEU A 116 14.89 -12.01 -13.29
CA LEU A 116 16.06 -11.23 -12.91
C LEU A 116 17.17 -12.10 -12.31
N GLU A 117 16.84 -13.07 -11.45
CA GLU A 117 17.79 -14.03 -10.89
C GLU A 117 18.50 -14.84 -11.99
N VAL A 118 17.77 -15.26 -13.03
CA VAL A 118 18.36 -15.94 -14.19
C VAL A 118 19.27 -15.00 -14.97
N THR A 119 18.83 -13.78 -15.28
CA THR A 119 19.64 -12.81 -16.02
C THR A 119 20.92 -12.45 -15.27
N VAL A 120 20.84 -12.22 -13.96
CA VAL A 120 22.02 -11.94 -13.12
C VAL A 120 22.99 -13.11 -13.16
N ARG A 121 22.50 -14.36 -13.07
CA ARG A 121 23.36 -15.53 -13.16
C ARG A 121 24.03 -15.64 -14.53
N THR A 122 23.28 -15.45 -15.61
CA THR A 122 23.86 -15.46 -16.97
C THR A 122 24.91 -14.37 -17.16
N GLN A 123 24.68 -13.17 -16.63
CA GLN A 123 25.67 -12.09 -16.67
C GLN A 123 26.91 -12.41 -15.82
N GLN A 124 26.75 -13.04 -14.67
CA GLN A 124 27.87 -13.51 -13.84
C GLN A 124 28.69 -14.58 -14.57
N ASP A 125 28.03 -15.54 -15.22
CA ASP A 125 28.70 -16.57 -16.01
C ASP A 125 29.48 -15.95 -17.19
N GLN A 126 28.90 -14.95 -17.87
CA GLN A 126 29.58 -14.23 -18.95
C GLN A 126 30.80 -13.43 -18.48
N ILE A 127 30.70 -12.76 -17.32
CA ILE A 127 31.84 -12.04 -16.73
C ILE A 127 32.94 -13.03 -16.36
N GLN A 128 32.59 -14.15 -15.74
CA GLN A 128 33.57 -15.17 -15.38
C GLN A 128 34.26 -15.77 -16.61
N GLU A 129 33.52 -16.08 -17.68
CA GLU A 129 34.09 -16.57 -18.94
C GLU A 129 35.04 -15.52 -19.55
N MET A 130 34.67 -14.24 -19.54
CA MET A 130 35.55 -13.15 -19.99
C MET A 130 36.78 -12.95 -19.11
N GLU A 131 36.70 -13.21 -17.79
CA GLU A 131 37.84 -13.17 -16.87
C GLU A 131 38.77 -14.37 -17.05
N GLU A 132 38.23 -15.54 -17.44
CA GLU A 132 39.01 -16.76 -17.71
C GLU A 132 39.66 -16.75 -19.10
N ASP A 133 38.98 -16.20 -20.12
CA ASP A 133 39.48 -16.05 -21.50
C ASP A 133 40.31 -14.77 -21.71
N GLY A 134 40.22 -13.82 -20.78
CA GLY A 134 41.03 -12.61 -20.76
C GLY A 134 42.47 -12.94 -20.42
N GLU A 135 43.33 -13.11 -21.42
CA GLU A 135 44.76 -12.89 -21.24
C GLU A 135 44.95 -11.49 -20.64
N ASP A 136 45.75 -11.39 -19.58
CA ASP A 136 46.05 -10.14 -18.88
C ASP A 136 46.69 -9.14 -19.86
N ILE A 137 45.88 -8.32 -20.54
CA ILE A 137 46.33 -7.32 -21.53
C ILE A 137 46.90 -6.08 -20.85
N GLN A 138 47.34 -6.19 -19.58
CA GLN A 138 48.21 -5.21 -18.95
C GLN A 138 49.60 -5.24 -19.61
N GLY A 139 49.62 -4.68 -20.83
CA GLY A 139 50.67 -3.82 -21.34
C GLY A 139 52.08 -4.39 -21.28
N GLY A 140 52.42 -5.23 -22.26
CA GLY A 140 53.72 -5.05 -22.91
C GLY A 140 53.76 -3.67 -23.57
N ASP A 141 54.89 -2.98 -23.43
CA ASP A 141 55.14 -1.56 -23.71
C ASP A 141 54.96 -1.06 -25.17
N ASP A 142 54.00 -1.54 -25.99
CA ASP A 142 54.07 -1.32 -27.45
C ASP A 142 52.76 -0.99 -28.21
N PHE A 143 51.73 -0.42 -27.56
CA PHE A 143 50.47 -0.04 -28.25
C PHE A 143 50.13 1.46 -28.23
N LEU A 144 51.13 2.35 -28.26
CA LEU A 144 50.89 3.75 -28.67
C LEU A 144 50.89 3.82 -30.21
N SER A 145 49.77 3.41 -30.81
CA SER A 145 49.50 3.66 -32.23
C SER A 145 49.08 5.13 -32.40
N ASP A 146 50.07 5.96 -32.69
CA ASP A 146 50.03 7.29 -33.34
C ASP A 146 48.61 7.88 -33.54
N ASP A 147 48.13 8.54 -32.48
CA ASP A 147 46.83 9.19 -32.28
C ASP A 147 46.62 10.43 -33.18
N ASN A 148 46.90 10.33 -34.49
CA ASN A 148 47.01 11.49 -35.38
C ASN A 148 45.93 11.57 -36.48
N ASP A 149 44.77 10.94 -36.27
CA ASP A 149 43.65 10.94 -37.22
C ASP A 149 42.36 11.57 -36.67
N PHE A 150 42.45 12.41 -35.63
CA PHE A 150 41.33 13.22 -35.17
C PHE A 150 41.07 14.39 -36.16
N GLU A 151 40.26 14.13 -37.19
CA GLU A 151 39.63 15.19 -37.99
C GLU A 151 38.45 15.77 -37.20
N ASP A 152 38.57 17.06 -36.85
CA ASP A 152 37.53 17.89 -36.22
C ASP A 152 36.36 18.07 -37.22
N ASP A 153 35.47 17.09 -37.29
CA ASP A 153 34.19 17.25 -37.97
C ASP A 153 33.21 18.01 -37.07
N GLU A 154 33.22 19.33 -37.25
CA GLU A 154 32.24 20.26 -36.71
C GLU A 154 30.86 19.97 -37.34
N PHE A 155 30.06 19.13 -36.68
CA PHE A 155 28.64 18.96 -36.97
C PHE A 155 27.83 18.93 -35.67
N THR A 156 27.68 20.10 -35.05
CA THR A 156 26.66 20.32 -34.02
C THR A 156 25.33 20.67 -34.68
N ASP A 157 24.63 19.66 -35.20
CA ASP A 157 23.23 19.82 -35.58
C ASP A 157 22.34 19.29 -34.44
N GLU A 158 21.88 20.27 -33.67
CA GLU A 158 20.54 20.44 -33.10
C GLU A 158 19.95 19.30 -32.24
N GLU A 159 19.88 19.65 -30.96
CA GLU A 159 19.11 19.09 -29.86
C GLU A 159 17.68 18.63 -30.20
N ASP A 160 17.46 17.32 -30.32
CA ASP A 160 16.15 16.71 -30.07
C ASP A 160 16.15 16.07 -28.66
N TYR A 161 16.11 16.93 -27.63
CA TYR A 161 15.77 16.51 -26.27
C TYR A 161 14.25 16.37 -26.15
N GLU A 162 13.71 15.25 -26.66
CA GLU A 162 12.35 14.83 -26.34
C GLU A 162 12.31 14.44 -24.84
N PHE A 163 11.79 15.37 -24.05
CA PHE A 163 11.53 15.28 -22.63
C PHE A 163 10.70 14.03 -22.32
N LEU A 164 11.32 13.00 -21.74
CA LEU A 164 10.61 11.84 -21.18
C LEU A 164 9.67 12.35 -20.10
N GLU A 165 8.36 12.23 -20.35
CA GLU A 165 7.32 12.44 -19.36
C GLU A 165 7.66 11.67 -18.08
N ALA A 166 7.85 12.41 -16.99
CA ALA A 166 8.07 11.87 -15.67
C ALA A 166 6.85 11.01 -15.29
N ALA A 167 6.98 9.69 -15.44
CA ALA A 167 6.12 8.76 -14.73
C ALA A 167 6.36 8.99 -13.24
N GLU A 168 5.32 9.46 -12.57
CA GLU A 168 5.21 9.69 -11.14
C GLU A 168 5.31 8.36 -10.37
N ASP A 169 6.51 7.78 -10.35
CA ASP A 169 6.81 6.65 -9.46
C ASP A 169 7.38 7.23 -8.17
N GLY A 170 6.46 7.46 -7.22
CA GLY A 170 6.78 7.80 -5.84
C GLY A 170 7.80 6.80 -5.29
N ILE A 171 8.99 7.31 -4.98
CA ILE A 171 10.04 6.61 -4.25
C ILE A 171 9.42 6.05 -2.97
N ILE A 172 9.40 4.72 -2.85
CA ILE A 172 9.07 4.02 -1.61
C ILE A 172 10.28 4.20 -0.69
N PRO A 173 10.17 4.83 0.49
CA PRO A 173 11.24 4.79 1.47
C PRO A 173 11.44 3.34 1.91
N ILE A 174 12.63 2.81 1.68
CA ILE A 174 13.09 1.57 2.31
C ILE A 174 13.51 1.98 3.72
N ASP A 175 12.70 1.68 4.72
CA ASP A 175 13.14 1.70 6.11
C ASP A 175 14.15 0.55 6.27
N VAL A 176 15.44 0.89 6.25
CA VAL A 176 16.50 -0.02 6.66
C VAL A 176 16.48 0.00 8.19
N ASP A 177 16.03 -1.09 8.80
CA ASP A 177 16.14 -1.29 10.24
C ASP A 177 17.64 -1.39 10.61
N GLU A 178 18.24 -0.25 10.95
CA GLU A 178 19.50 -0.20 11.72
C GLU A 178 19.17 -0.49 13.19
N ASP A 179 19.00 -1.78 13.52
CA ASP A 179 19.11 -2.26 14.89
C ASP A 179 20.10 -3.43 14.91
N ASN A 180 21.39 -3.07 14.89
CA ASN A 180 22.46 -3.97 15.28
C ASN A 180 23.44 -3.16 16.15
N GLU A 181 23.01 -2.84 17.37
CA GLU A 181 23.91 -2.39 18.43
C GLU A 181 23.66 -3.23 19.70
N GLU A 182 24.68 -4.06 19.96
CA GLU A 182 25.15 -4.71 21.21
C GLU A 182 24.26 -5.69 21.99
#